data_AF-A0A072UXI4-F1
#
_entry.id   AF-A0A072UXI4-F1
#
_cell.length_a   1.000
_cell.length_b   1.000
_cell.length_c   1.000
_cell.angle_alpha   90.00
_cell.angle_beta   90.00
_cell.angle_gamma   90.00
#
_symmetry.space_group_name_H-M   'P 1'
#
loop_
_entity.id
_entity.type
_entity.pdbx_description
1 polymer ?
#
loop_
_entity_poly.entity_id
_entity_poly.type
_entity_poly.pdbx_seq_one_letter_code
_entity_poly.pdbx_strand_id
1 'polypeptide(L)'
;MIKNKRIRLLEELPEGCIATILSCRTPVDACRLSILSKSFRSAADSDTVWDRFLTSDSIILQSPSLANTFTKKDLYMALSDRPIIIDQGTKSFQLQRKSGQKCYLLAARSLTIDCRNVDGEKEWIPMHDSRFPEVAKLSLVFSHEIRGIIKTLSLSPNTQYAAYLVFKIIDACGSKNEPVNFSVGVSGGNRSIKSVCLDPNLEHRTHNNEAGLQRPSVRCDGWLEIEMGEFFNSSLKDEEIHMSVIQRSGTWVRGNLFIEGIEVRPKYGN
;
A
#
# COMPACT_ATOMS: atom_id res chain seq x y z
N MET A 1 27.34 -33.96 10.59
CA MET A 1 26.27 -34.91 10.97
C MET A 1 25.00 -34.27 11.56
N ILE A 2 25.02 -33.05 12.11
CA ILE A 2 23.86 -32.47 12.83
C ILE A 2 22.74 -31.95 11.90
N LYS A 3 23.06 -31.45 10.70
CA LYS A 3 22.04 -30.96 9.72
C LYS A 3 21.12 -32.07 9.21
N ASN A 4 21.64 -33.27 8.93
CA ASN A 4 20.83 -34.40 8.43
C ASN A 4 19.93 -35.04 9.49
N LYS A 5 20.25 -34.89 10.79
CA LYS A 5 19.45 -35.48 11.87
C LYS A 5 18.19 -34.66 12.16
N ARG A 6 18.26 -33.32 12.01
CA ARG A 6 17.10 -32.42 12.19
C ARG A 6 16.05 -32.55 11.10
N ILE A 7 16.46 -32.80 9.85
CA ILE A 7 15.52 -32.95 8.72
C ILE A 7 14.69 -34.23 8.87
N ARG A 8 15.32 -35.34 9.29
CA ARG A 8 14.62 -36.63 9.52
C ARG A 8 13.54 -36.55 10.62
N LEU A 9 13.80 -35.79 11.69
CA LEU A 9 12.82 -35.58 12.78
C LEU A 9 11.55 -34.84 12.33
N LEU A 10 11.62 -34.01 11.30
CA LEU A 10 10.48 -33.26 10.76
C LEU A 10 9.68 -34.09 9.74
N GLU A 11 10.29 -35.06 9.08
CA GLU A 11 9.61 -35.99 8.15
C GLU A 11 8.79 -37.07 8.88
N GLU A 12 9.13 -37.35 10.15
CA GLU A 12 8.41 -38.29 11.02
C GLU A 12 7.15 -37.69 11.66
N LEU A 13 6.92 -36.37 11.52
CA LEU A 13 5.74 -35.71 12.08
C LEU A 13 4.47 -36.02 11.25
N PRO A 14 3.30 -36.16 11.91
CA PRO A 14 2.02 -36.18 11.21
C PRO A 14 1.82 -34.93 10.37
N GLU A 15 1.14 -35.08 9.22
CA GLU A 15 0.90 -33.97 8.28
C GLU A 15 0.26 -32.74 8.94
N GLY A 16 -0.70 -32.95 9.85
CA GLY A 16 -1.34 -31.85 10.60
C GLY A 16 -0.37 -31.06 11.50
N CYS A 17 0.64 -31.72 12.08
CA CYS A 17 1.69 -31.05 12.84
C CYS A 17 2.59 -30.22 11.92
N ILE A 18 2.93 -30.76 10.75
CA ILE A 18 3.70 -30.03 9.72
C ILE A 18 2.89 -28.81 9.28
N ALA A 19 1.60 -28.96 8.95
CA ALA A 19 0.72 -27.87 8.56
C ALA A 19 0.64 -26.77 9.65
N THR A 20 0.54 -27.16 10.91
CA THR A 20 0.54 -26.20 12.04
C THR A 20 1.86 -25.43 12.15
N ILE A 21 2.99 -26.09 11.91
CA ILE A 21 4.30 -25.44 11.89
C ILE A 21 4.37 -24.47 10.70
N LEU A 22 3.93 -24.89 9.52
CA LEU A 22 3.95 -24.09 8.29
C LEU A 22 3.05 -22.85 8.39
N SER A 23 1.88 -22.96 9.02
CA SER A 23 0.95 -21.84 9.21
C SER A 23 1.50 -20.74 10.12
N CYS A 24 2.52 -21.05 10.92
CA CYS A 24 3.24 -20.10 11.76
C CYS A 24 4.48 -19.48 11.05
N ARG A 25 4.71 -19.80 9.76
CA ARG A 25 5.79 -19.23 8.94
C ARG A 25 5.23 -18.24 7.93
N THR A 26 6.11 -17.71 7.09
CA THR A 26 5.66 -16.88 5.96
C THR A 26 5.06 -17.78 4.85
N PRO A 27 4.16 -17.26 4.02
CA PRO A 27 3.67 -17.95 2.81
C PRO A 27 4.80 -18.45 1.90
N VAL A 28 5.89 -17.67 1.78
CA VAL A 28 7.07 -18.04 1.00
C VAL A 28 7.80 -19.23 1.62
N ASP A 29 7.94 -19.26 2.95
CA ASP A 29 8.56 -20.39 3.63
C ASP A 29 7.72 -21.66 3.51
N ALA A 30 6.39 -21.56 3.61
CA ALA A 30 5.49 -22.69 3.37
C ALA A 30 5.71 -23.28 1.96
N CYS A 31 5.80 -22.41 0.93
CA CYS A 31 6.10 -22.82 -0.43
C CYS A 31 7.50 -23.45 -0.57
N ARG A 32 8.53 -22.89 0.08
CA ARG A 32 9.90 -23.44 0.03
C ARG A 32 9.99 -24.81 0.71
N LEU A 33 9.34 -24.96 1.85
CA LEU A 33 9.34 -26.21 2.62
C LEU A 33 8.56 -27.32 1.92
N SER A 34 7.58 -26.99 1.06
CA SER A 34 6.82 -27.96 0.23
C SER A 34 7.70 -28.84 -0.67
N ILE A 35 8.94 -28.43 -0.94
CA ILE A 35 9.87 -29.14 -1.83
C ILE A 35 10.64 -30.23 -1.07
N LEU A 36 10.65 -30.20 0.26
CA LEU A 36 11.46 -31.12 1.08
C LEU A 36 10.99 -32.58 1.00
N SER A 37 9.68 -32.82 1.03
CA SER A 37 9.11 -34.17 1.00
C SER A 37 7.66 -34.15 0.51
N LYS A 38 7.08 -35.34 0.27
CA LYS A 38 5.64 -35.47 -0.06
C LYS A 38 4.73 -35.02 1.09
N SER A 39 5.10 -35.30 2.35
CA SER A 39 4.33 -34.88 3.52
C SER A 39 4.36 -33.36 3.69
N PHE A 40 5.53 -32.73 3.48
CA PHE A 40 5.64 -31.28 3.47
C PHE A 40 4.86 -30.62 2.34
N ARG A 41 4.84 -31.23 1.15
CA ARG A 41 4.05 -30.74 0.02
C ARG A 41 2.56 -30.76 0.35
N SER A 42 2.05 -31.90 0.78
CA SER A 42 0.64 -32.06 1.16
C SER A 42 0.24 -31.08 2.26
N ALA A 43 1.06 -30.98 3.32
CA ALA A 43 0.84 -30.03 4.40
C ALA A 43 0.86 -28.56 3.94
N ALA A 44 1.76 -28.19 3.03
CA ALA A 44 1.88 -26.82 2.51
C ALA A 44 0.73 -26.45 1.56
N ASP A 45 0.08 -27.42 0.94
CA ASP A 45 -1.08 -27.23 0.05
C ASP A 45 -2.41 -27.29 0.82
N SER A 46 -2.40 -27.65 2.11
CA SER A 46 -3.59 -27.71 2.97
C SER A 46 -4.18 -26.32 3.26
N ASP A 47 -5.49 -26.21 3.15
CA ASP A 47 -6.26 -25.00 3.49
C ASP A 47 -6.02 -24.52 4.94
N THR A 48 -5.70 -25.42 5.87
CA THR A 48 -5.37 -25.05 7.27
C THR A 48 -4.15 -24.14 7.38
N VAL A 49 -3.20 -24.23 6.45
CA VAL A 49 -2.05 -23.32 6.37
C VAL A 49 -2.49 -21.95 5.87
N TRP A 50 -3.23 -21.95 4.76
CA TRP A 50 -3.63 -20.74 4.06
C TRP A 50 -4.72 -19.95 4.78
N ASP A 51 -5.53 -20.59 5.62
CA ASP A 51 -6.45 -19.95 6.56
C ASP A 51 -5.76 -18.95 7.47
N ARG A 52 -4.54 -19.26 7.89
CA ARG A 52 -3.79 -18.36 8.77
C ARG A 52 -3.18 -17.19 8.01
N PHE A 53 -2.93 -17.35 6.71
CA PHE A 53 -2.39 -16.31 5.84
C PHE A 53 -3.48 -15.39 5.30
N LEU A 54 -4.69 -15.92 5.10
CA LEU A 54 -5.88 -15.19 4.70
C LEU A 54 -6.56 -14.62 5.95
N THR A 55 -6.26 -13.37 6.28
CA THR A 55 -6.63 -12.78 7.57
C THR A 55 -8.10 -12.31 7.70
N SER A 56 -8.99 -12.55 6.72
CA SER A 56 -10.46 -12.39 6.87
C SER A 56 -11.25 -12.84 5.64
N ASP A 57 -12.35 -13.56 5.89
CA ASP A 57 -13.32 -14.00 4.87
C ASP A 57 -14.13 -12.85 4.24
N SER A 58 -14.19 -11.69 4.92
CA SER A 58 -15.01 -10.54 4.48
C SER A 58 -14.56 -9.94 3.15
N ILE A 59 -13.26 -10.01 2.82
CA ILE A 59 -12.71 -9.49 1.55
C ILE A 59 -13.05 -10.45 0.40
N ILE A 60 -13.12 -11.76 0.69
CA ILE A 60 -13.47 -12.80 -0.28
C ILE A 60 -14.92 -12.61 -0.76
N LEU A 61 -15.82 -12.22 0.15
CA LEU A 61 -17.23 -11.93 -0.16
C LEU A 61 -17.42 -10.71 -1.07
N GLN A 62 -16.46 -9.78 -1.10
CA GLN A 62 -16.55 -8.57 -1.92
C GLN A 62 -16.10 -8.80 -3.37
N SER A 63 -15.53 -9.97 -3.69
CA SER A 63 -15.13 -10.33 -5.06
C SER A 63 -15.70 -11.70 -5.46
N PRO A 64 -16.93 -11.76 -5.97
CA PRO A 64 -17.59 -13.01 -6.37
C PRO A 64 -16.82 -13.80 -7.43
N SER A 65 -16.01 -13.13 -8.24
CA SER A 65 -15.16 -13.77 -9.26
C SER A 65 -14.05 -14.64 -8.66
N LEU A 66 -13.64 -14.37 -7.42
CA LEU A 66 -12.65 -15.17 -6.70
C LEU A 66 -13.27 -16.32 -5.88
N ALA A 67 -14.60 -16.29 -5.68
CA ALA A 67 -15.29 -17.21 -4.79
C ALA A 67 -15.52 -18.61 -5.38
N ASN A 68 -15.38 -18.80 -6.71
CA ASN A 68 -16.03 -19.94 -7.37
C ASN A 68 -15.21 -21.20 -7.65
N THR A 69 -13.87 -21.27 -7.49
CA THR A 69 -13.15 -22.53 -7.83
C THR A 69 -11.76 -22.75 -7.19
N PHE A 70 -11.33 -21.95 -6.23
CA PHE A 70 -9.91 -21.90 -5.85
C PHE A 70 -9.62 -22.51 -4.48
N THR A 71 -8.52 -23.26 -4.35
CA THR A 71 -7.94 -23.58 -3.04
C THR A 71 -7.59 -22.27 -2.32
N LYS A 72 -7.50 -22.27 -0.99
CA LYS A 72 -7.11 -21.03 -0.26
C LYS A 72 -5.73 -20.52 -0.68
N LYS A 73 -4.86 -21.43 -1.12
CA LYS A 73 -3.58 -21.11 -1.75
C LYS A 73 -3.75 -20.32 -3.03
N ASP A 74 -4.57 -20.81 -3.96
CA ASP A 74 -4.80 -20.12 -5.24
C ASP A 74 -5.44 -18.74 -5.04
N LEU A 75 -6.37 -18.64 -4.07
CA LEU A 75 -6.95 -17.38 -3.67
C LEU A 75 -5.89 -16.40 -3.12
N TYR A 76 -5.00 -16.87 -2.24
CA TYR A 76 -3.89 -16.07 -1.76
C TYR A 76 -3.02 -15.56 -2.92
N MET A 77 -2.69 -16.45 -3.87
CA MET A 77 -1.87 -16.10 -5.02
C MET A 77 -2.56 -15.02 -5.87
N ALA A 78 -3.85 -15.19 -6.17
CA ALA A 78 -4.64 -14.20 -6.90
C ALA A 78 -4.66 -12.82 -6.20
N LEU A 79 -4.92 -12.79 -4.89
CA LEU A 79 -4.91 -11.57 -4.08
C LEU A 79 -3.52 -10.93 -3.94
N SER A 80 -2.46 -11.71 -4.13
CA SER A 80 -1.08 -11.21 -4.10
C SER A 80 -0.57 -10.75 -5.46
N ASP A 81 -1.07 -11.32 -6.55
CA ASP A 81 -0.61 -11.05 -7.90
C ASP A 81 -1.19 -9.76 -8.47
N ARG A 82 -2.46 -9.46 -8.19
CA ARG A 82 -3.13 -8.24 -8.67
C ARG A 82 -4.01 -7.61 -7.59
N PRO A 83 -4.05 -6.27 -7.51
CA PRO A 83 -4.99 -5.59 -6.63
C PRO A 83 -6.43 -5.81 -7.12
N ILE A 84 -7.36 -5.93 -6.18
CA ILE A 84 -8.80 -5.96 -6.43
C ILE A 84 -9.43 -4.66 -5.93
N ILE A 85 -10.51 -4.23 -6.59
CA ILE A 85 -11.25 -3.03 -6.19
C ILE A 85 -12.37 -3.44 -5.23
N ILE A 86 -12.44 -2.76 -4.09
CA ILE A 86 -13.37 -3.03 -3.00
C ILE A 86 -14.07 -1.73 -2.54
N ASP A 87 -14.96 -1.85 -1.55
CA ASP A 87 -15.69 -0.72 -0.95
C ASP A 87 -16.31 0.21 -2.01
N GLN A 88 -17.08 -0.37 -2.94
CA GLN A 88 -17.78 0.35 -4.00
C GLN A 88 -16.85 1.22 -4.88
N GLY A 89 -15.61 0.78 -5.11
CA GLY A 89 -14.68 1.52 -5.97
C GLY A 89 -13.77 2.50 -5.21
N THR A 90 -13.91 2.60 -3.88
CA THR A 90 -13.19 3.61 -3.10
C THR A 90 -11.81 3.15 -2.63
N LYS A 91 -11.52 1.84 -2.67
CA LYS A 91 -10.22 1.30 -2.27
C LYS A 91 -9.80 0.16 -3.17
N SER A 92 -8.50 0.01 -3.38
CA SER A 92 -7.93 -1.24 -3.90
C SER A 92 -7.27 -2.01 -2.76
N PHE A 93 -7.36 -3.33 -2.81
CA PHE A 93 -6.78 -4.25 -1.83
C PHE A 93 -5.83 -5.22 -2.52
N GLN A 94 -4.70 -5.50 -1.89
CA GLN A 94 -3.75 -6.53 -2.32
C GLN A 94 -3.04 -7.13 -1.10
N LEU A 95 -2.64 -8.41 -1.19
CA LEU A 95 -1.75 -9.02 -0.21
C LEU A 95 -0.29 -8.80 -0.61
N GLN A 96 0.54 -8.40 0.35
CA GLN A 96 1.98 -8.43 0.15
C GLN A 96 2.44 -9.88 0.04
N ARG A 97 2.83 -10.30 -1.17
CA ARG A 97 3.16 -11.69 -1.53
C ARG A 97 4.09 -12.43 -0.57
N LYS A 98 5.01 -11.73 0.09
CA LYS A 98 5.99 -12.35 0.99
C LYS A 98 5.42 -12.66 2.37
N SER A 99 4.72 -11.69 2.96
CA SER A 99 4.29 -11.73 4.36
C SER A 99 2.81 -12.07 4.52
N GLY A 100 1.99 -11.89 3.48
CA GLY A 100 0.52 -11.95 3.57
C GLY A 100 -0.09 -10.74 4.28
N GLN A 101 0.69 -9.69 4.53
CA GLN A 101 0.16 -8.47 5.13
C GLN A 101 -0.68 -7.67 4.12
N LYS A 102 -1.68 -6.97 4.62
CA LYS A 102 -2.64 -6.22 3.81
C LYS A 102 -2.04 -4.93 3.28
N CYS A 103 -2.23 -4.67 2.00
CA CYS A 103 -1.95 -3.39 1.33
C CYS A 103 -3.26 -2.78 0.85
N TYR A 104 -3.40 -1.45 1.01
CA TYR A 104 -4.55 -0.70 0.52
C TYR A 104 -4.09 0.50 -0.31
N LEU A 105 -4.82 0.81 -1.37
CA LEU A 105 -4.76 2.11 -2.04
C LEU A 105 -6.12 2.78 -1.84
N LEU A 106 -6.14 3.92 -1.15
CA LEU A 106 -7.33 4.75 -1.01
C LEU A 106 -7.48 5.59 -2.28
N ALA A 107 -8.57 5.41 -3.03
CA ALA A 107 -8.81 6.15 -4.25
C ALA A 107 -8.91 7.65 -3.97
N ALA A 108 -8.54 8.50 -4.92
CA ALA A 108 -8.74 9.95 -4.80
C ALA A 108 -10.19 10.34 -4.47
N ARG A 109 -11.17 9.56 -4.98
CA ARG A 109 -12.60 9.70 -4.65
C ARG A 109 -12.93 9.52 -3.18
N SER A 110 -12.11 8.78 -2.42
CA SER A 110 -12.28 8.58 -0.98
C SER A 110 -11.48 9.56 -0.13
N LEU A 111 -10.73 10.47 -0.74
CA LEU A 111 -9.92 11.47 -0.04
C LEU A 111 -10.70 12.76 0.13
N THR A 112 -10.46 13.44 1.25
CA THR A 112 -10.90 14.84 1.42
C THR A 112 -9.87 15.71 0.73
N ILE A 113 -10.27 16.30 -0.39
CA ILE A 113 -9.43 17.21 -1.18
C ILE A 113 -10.08 18.58 -1.11
N ASP A 114 -9.46 19.49 -0.37
CA ASP A 114 -9.92 20.86 -0.19
C ASP A 114 -9.25 21.76 -1.24
N CYS A 115 -10.03 22.18 -2.24
CA CYS A 115 -9.60 23.13 -3.27
C CYS A 115 -10.34 24.46 -3.05
N ARG A 116 -9.61 25.54 -2.76
CA ARG A 116 -10.17 26.90 -2.75
C ARG A 116 -9.69 27.62 -4.01
N ASN A 117 -10.44 27.49 -5.10
CA ASN A 117 -10.27 28.35 -6.26
C ASN A 117 -11.58 29.10 -6.53
N VAL A 118 -11.46 30.30 -7.10
CA VAL A 118 -12.60 31.16 -7.47
C VAL A 118 -13.40 30.54 -8.63
N ASP A 119 -12.75 29.71 -9.48
CA ASP A 119 -13.37 28.96 -10.61
C ASP A 119 -12.93 27.48 -10.70
N GLY A 120 -12.22 26.94 -9.70
CA GLY A 120 -11.47 25.68 -9.81
C GLY A 120 -12.09 24.52 -9.05
N GLU A 121 -13.07 23.89 -9.66
CA GLU A 121 -13.55 22.58 -9.23
C GLU A 121 -12.47 21.51 -9.45
N LYS A 122 -12.38 20.54 -8.54
CA LYS A 122 -11.60 19.32 -8.78
C LYS A 122 -12.25 18.57 -9.94
N GLU A 123 -11.50 18.40 -11.02
CA GLU A 123 -11.97 17.66 -12.18
C GLU A 123 -11.71 16.17 -11.97
N TRP A 124 -12.73 15.34 -12.17
CA TRP A 124 -12.59 13.90 -12.12
C TRP A 124 -12.40 13.40 -13.54
N ILE A 125 -11.24 12.78 -13.79
CA ILE A 125 -10.82 12.42 -15.14
C ILE A 125 -10.67 10.92 -15.26
N PRO A 126 -11.23 10.28 -16.31
CA PRO A 126 -10.93 8.90 -16.61
C PRO A 126 -9.48 8.76 -17.04
N MET A 127 -8.75 7.83 -16.42
CA MET A 127 -7.35 7.57 -16.74
C MET A 127 -7.13 6.06 -16.91
N HIS A 128 -6.83 5.64 -18.14
CA HIS A 128 -6.82 4.23 -18.55
C HIS A 128 -5.79 3.35 -17.84
N ASP A 129 -4.73 3.95 -17.32
CA ASP A 129 -3.69 3.27 -16.56
C ASP A 129 -3.82 3.46 -15.05
N SER A 130 -4.96 3.99 -14.58
CA SER A 130 -5.34 3.95 -13.17
C SER A 130 -6.02 2.64 -12.82
N ARG A 131 -5.88 2.22 -11.55
CA ARG A 131 -6.69 1.14 -10.95
C ARG A 131 -8.15 1.53 -10.77
N PHE A 132 -8.45 2.84 -10.72
CA PHE A 132 -9.79 3.37 -10.49
C PHE A 132 -10.37 3.97 -11.77
N PRO A 133 -11.71 4.03 -11.90
CA PRO A 133 -12.35 4.60 -13.08
C PRO A 133 -12.01 6.08 -13.31
N GLU A 134 -11.76 6.82 -12.23
CA GLU A 134 -11.47 8.25 -12.25
C GLU A 134 -10.38 8.61 -11.24
N VAL A 135 -9.58 9.61 -11.60
CA VAL A 135 -8.56 10.22 -10.75
C VAL A 135 -8.87 11.71 -10.55
N ALA A 136 -8.34 12.30 -9.48
CA ALA A 136 -8.53 13.74 -9.24
C ALA A 136 -7.46 14.54 -9.99
N LYS A 137 -7.87 15.43 -10.89
CA LYS A 137 -6.99 16.44 -11.48
C LYS A 137 -7.05 17.73 -10.65
N LEU A 138 -5.89 18.19 -10.22
CA LEU A 138 -5.70 19.43 -9.46
C LEU A 138 -4.95 20.44 -10.33
N SER A 139 -5.56 21.62 -10.53
CA SER A 139 -5.01 22.71 -11.33
C SER A 139 -4.21 23.70 -10.48
N LEU A 140 -3.10 24.23 -11.06
CA LEU A 140 -2.29 25.46 -10.86
C LEU A 140 -2.29 26.29 -9.55
N VAL A 141 -3.31 26.23 -8.69
CA VAL A 141 -3.41 27.00 -7.44
C VAL A 141 -4.09 26.18 -6.33
N PHE A 142 -3.81 24.88 -6.27
CA PHE A 142 -4.22 24.04 -5.14
C PHE A 142 -3.54 24.57 -3.86
N SER A 143 -4.32 25.13 -2.92
CA SER A 143 -3.78 25.94 -1.83
C SER A 143 -3.97 25.38 -0.41
N HIS A 144 -4.48 24.15 -0.23
CA HIS A 144 -4.89 23.72 1.11
C HIS A 144 -4.42 22.32 1.48
N GLU A 145 -5.20 21.26 1.22
CA GLU A 145 -4.93 19.96 1.85
C GLU A 145 -5.56 18.76 1.13
N ILE A 146 -4.80 17.68 0.98
CA ILE A 146 -5.32 16.34 0.65
C ILE A 146 -5.27 15.52 1.93
N ARG A 147 -6.37 14.88 2.32
CA ARG A 147 -6.46 14.05 3.53
C ARG A 147 -7.02 12.66 3.22
N GLY A 148 -6.33 11.64 3.70
CA GLY A 148 -6.79 10.26 3.73
C GLY A 148 -6.88 9.73 5.16
N ILE A 149 -7.85 8.87 5.40
CA ILE A 149 -8.06 8.22 6.70
C ILE A 149 -8.20 6.72 6.48
N ILE A 150 -7.51 5.92 7.30
CA ILE A 150 -7.67 4.47 7.34
C ILE A 150 -7.75 3.99 8.80
N LYS A 151 -8.63 3.03 9.06
CA LYS A 151 -8.78 2.41 10.38
C LYS A 151 -7.69 1.36 10.60
N THR A 152 -7.09 1.34 11.79
CA THR A 152 -6.07 0.36 12.17
C THR A 152 -6.57 -1.08 12.12
N LEU A 153 -7.87 -1.31 12.38
CA LEU A 153 -8.51 -2.63 12.29
C LEU A 153 -8.58 -3.19 10.87
N SER A 154 -8.54 -2.34 9.84
CA SER A 154 -8.49 -2.80 8.45
C SER A 154 -7.10 -3.34 8.08
N LEU A 155 -6.06 -2.92 8.79
CA LEU A 155 -4.67 -3.27 8.52
C LEU A 155 -4.23 -4.54 9.25
N SER A 156 -3.09 -5.11 8.83
CA SER A 156 -2.50 -6.26 9.52
C SER A 156 -1.94 -5.85 10.88
N PRO A 157 -2.15 -6.65 11.95
CA PRO A 157 -1.61 -6.38 13.28
C PRO A 157 -0.09 -6.48 13.31
N ASN A 158 0.51 -5.87 14.34
CA ASN A 158 1.95 -5.90 14.62
C ASN A 158 2.83 -5.62 13.41
N THR A 159 2.44 -4.64 12.59
CA THR A 159 3.06 -4.37 11.30
C THR A 159 3.48 -2.90 11.20
N GLN A 160 4.72 -2.66 10.79
CA GLN A 160 5.19 -1.33 10.43
C GLN A 160 4.69 -0.99 9.02
N TYR A 161 3.88 0.05 8.91
CA TYR A 161 3.31 0.54 7.66
C TYR A 161 3.99 1.84 7.22
N ALA A 162 3.95 2.07 5.91
CA ALA A 162 4.26 3.35 5.31
C ALA A 162 3.15 3.78 4.36
N ALA A 163 2.88 5.08 4.34
CA ALA A 163 1.92 5.72 3.45
C ALA A 163 2.67 6.38 2.28
N TYR A 164 2.12 6.25 1.08
CA TYR A 164 2.69 6.80 -0.15
C TYR A 164 1.62 7.56 -0.92
N LEU A 165 1.94 8.77 -1.38
CA LEU A 165 1.10 9.47 -2.35
C LEU A 165 1.39 8.89 -3.73
N VAL A 166 0.35 8.48 -4.47
CA VAL A 166 0.45 7.95 -5.84
C VAL A 166 -0.17 8.94 -6.82
N PHE A 167 0.63 9.43 -7.75
CA PHE A 167 0.24 10.56 -8.60
C PHE A 167 0.99 10.61 -9.94
N LYS A 168 0.54 11.50 -10.82
CA LYS A 168 1.22 11.89 -12.07
C LYS A 168 1.26 13.39 -12.20
N ILE A 169 2.29 13.86 -12.90
CA ILE A 169 2.41 15.25 -13.32
C ILE A 169 2.46 15.24 -14.85
N ILE A 170 1.50 15.92 -15.48
CA ILE A 170 1.45 16.11 -16.94
C ILE A 170 1.48 17.61 -17.21
N ASP A 171 2.16 18.01 -18.28
CA ASP A 171 2.31 19.41 -18.72
C ASP A 171 2.99 20.34 -17.70
N ALA A 172 4.00 19.83 -16.98
CA ALA A 172 4.83 20.66 -16.10
C ALA A 172 5.64 21.69 -16.91
N CYS A 173 5.13 22.91 -17.04
CA CYS A 173 5.79 24.02 -17.71
C CYS A 173 6.12 25.17 -16.75
N GLY A 174 7.35 25.17 -16.22
CA GLY A 174 8.05 26.38 -15.83
C GLY A 174 7.66 27.03 -14.50
N SER A 175 8.24 26.52 -13.40
CA SER A 175 8.77 27.28 -12.25
C SER A 175 9.34 26.30 -11.22
N LYS A 176 10.13 26.80 -10.26
CA LYS A 176 10.76 26.01 -9.18
C LYS A 176 9.69 25.27 -8.36
N ASN A 177 9.91 23.99 -8.06
CA ASN A 177 8.96 23.21 -7.26
C ASN A 177 9.20 23.46 -5.77
N GLU A 178 8.31 24.22 -5.15
CA GLU A 178 8.33 24.46 -3.71
C GLU A 178 8.09 23.15 -2.93
N PRO A 179 8.76 22.96 -1.78
CA PRO A 179 8.57 21.79 -0.95
C PRO A 179 7.13 21.66 -0.42
N VAL A 180 6.64 20.43 -0.38
CA VAL A 180 5.33 20.08 0.20
C VAL A 180 5.56 19.37 1.53
N ASN A 181 4.71 19.64 2.52
CA ASN A 181 4.73 18.90 3.78
C ASN A 181 3.76 17.73 3.71
N PHE A 182 4.25 16.54 4.00
CA PHE A 182 3.44 15.40 4.34
C PHE A 182 3.30 15.28 5.84
N SER A 183 2.13 14.82 6.27
CA SER A 183 1.93 14.40 7.65
C SER A 183 1.29 13.01 7.72
N VAL A 184 1.76 12.20 8.66
CA VAL A 184 1.18 10.89 8.97
C VAL A 184 1.15 10.74 10.49
N GLY A 185 0.00 10.35 11.05
CA GLY A 185 -0.11 10.10 12.47
C GLY A 185 -1.47 9.57 12.90
N VAL A 186 -1.52 9.08 14.13
CA VAL A 186 -2.76 8.61 14.76
C VAL A 186 -3.65 9.81 15.12
N SER A 187 -4.97 9.67 14.98
CA SER A 187 -5.93 10.69 15.39
C SER A 187 -5.73 11.09 16.86
N GLY A 188 -5.66 12.39 17.12
CA GLY A 188 -5.42 12.94 18.47
C GLY A 188 -4.01 12.69 19.04
N GLY A 189 -3.11 12.04 18.29
CA GLY A 189 -1.74 11.74 18.70
C GLY A 189 -0.66 12.57 17.99
N ASN A 190 0.59 12.17 18.17
CA ASN A 190 1.73 12.79 17.49
C ASN A 190 1.68 12.51 15.98
N ARG A 191 1.96 13.54 15.19
CA ARG A 191 2.09 13.45 13.73
C ARG A 191 3.55 13.58 13.34
N SER A 192 4.02 12.67 12.50
CA SER A 192 5.27 12.86 11.77
C SER A 192 5.02 13.86 10.65
N ILE A 193 5.90 14.85 10.49
CA ILE A 193 5.84 15.82 9.39
C ILE A 193 7.15 15.72 8.61
N LYS A 194 7.04 15.66 7.28
CA LYS A 194 8.17 15.51 6.37
C LYS A 194 8.02 16.46 5.19
N SER A 195 9.06 17.23 4.88
CA SER A 195 9.09 18.07 3.68
C SER A 195 9.70 17.29 2.52
N VAL A 196 9.08 17.36 1.34
CA VAL A 196 9.50 16.64 0.14
C VAL A 196 9.38 17.52 -1.11
N CYS A 197 10.03 17.11 -2.20
CA CYS A 197 9.82 17.70 -3.52
C CYS A 197 9.04 16.72 -4.40
N LEU A 198 8.01 17.21 -5.10
CA LEU A 198 7.22 16.39 -6.04
C LEU A 198 7.76 16.42 -7.47
N ASP A 199 8.80 17.20 -7.75
CA ASP A 199 9.49 17.19 -9.04
C ASP A 199 10.36 15.93 -9.19
N PRO A 200 10.12 15.08 -10.21
CA PRO A 200 11.09 14.04 -10.56
C PRO A 200 12.33 14.60 -11.26
N ASN A 201 12.24 15.75 -11.95
CA ASN A 201 13.23 16.25 -12.92
C ASN A 201 14.08 17.43 -12.42
N LEU A 202 14.08 17.73 -11.12
CA LEU A 202 14.90 18.79 -10.55
C LEU A 202 16.39 18.37 -10.55
N GLU A 203 17.03 18.39 -11.72
CA GLU A 203 18.48 18.23 -11.85
C GLU A 203 19.19 19.43 -11.23
N HIS A 204 20.12 19.17 -10.31
CA HIS A 204 21.26 20.01 -9.91
C HIS A 204 21.17 21.53 -10.19
N ARG A 205 20.09 22.18 -9.80
CA ARG A 205 20.03 23.65 -9.78
C ARG A 205 20.46 24.11 -8.40
N THR A 206 21.59 24.80 -8.39
CA THR A 206 22.33 25.40 -7.29
C THR A 206 21.48 26.39 -6.48
N HIS A 207 20.57 25.88 -5.65
CA HIS A 207 20.04 26.61 -4.50
C HIS A 207 20.09 25.71 -3.26
N ASN A 208 20.79 26.18 -2.23
CA ASN A 208 21.19 25.39 -1.06
C ASN A 208 20.03 24.90 -0.17
N ASN A 209 18.79 25.34 -0.40
CA ASN A 209 17.66 25.04 0.49
C ASN A 209 16.85 23.78 0.10
N GLU A 210 17.04 23.25 -1.12
CA GLU A 210 16.28 22.09 -1.64
C GLU A 210 17.17 20.85 -1.86
N ALA A 211 18.47 21.00 -1.69
CA ALA A 211 19.43 19.91 -1.77
C ALA A 211 19.18 18.90 -0.63
N GLY A 212 18.79 17.67 -1.00
CA GLY A 212 18.56 16.57 -0.06
C GLY A 212 17.09 16.26 0.26
N LEU A 213 16.13 16.99 -0.30
CA LEU A 213 14.72 16.60 -0.20
C LEU A 213 14.46 15.29 -0.94
N GLN A 214 13.64 14.43 -0.35
CA GLN A 214 13.19 13.21 -1.02
C GLN A 214 12.40 13.58 -2.29
N ARG A 215 12.64 12.78 -3.33
CA ARG A 215 11.97 12.88 -4.62
C ARG A 215 11.09 11.67 -4.88
N PRO A 216 10.11 11.77 -5.77
CA PRO A 216 9.26 10.64 -6.13
C PRO A 216 10.05 9.61 -6.93
N SER A 217 9.65 8.35 -6.83
CA SER A 217 10.14 7.25 -7.66
C SER A 217 9.06 6.79 -8.63
N VAL A 218 9.46 6.31 -9.80
CA VAL A 218 8.55 5.74 -10.79
C VAL A 218 8.21 4.30 -10.39
N ARG A 219 6.92 3.98 -10.36
CA ARG A 219 6.37 2.64 -10.13
C ARG A 219 6.39 1.80 -11.40
N CYS A 220 6.18 0.49 -11.26
CA CYS A 220 6.08 -0.42 -12.40
C CYS A 220 4.86 -0.17 -13.29
N ASP A 221 3.82 0.49 -12.76
CA ASP A 221 2.61 0.92 -13.49
C ASP A 221 2.76 2.32 -14.12
N GLY A 222 3.95 2.92 -14.04
CA GLY A 222 4.25 4.23 -14.62
C GLY A 222 3.77 5.44 -13.81
N TRP A 223 3.10 5.21 -12.67
CA TRP A 223 2.76 6.28 -11.73
C TRP A 223 3.98 6.69 -10.89
N LEU A 224 3.99 7.93 -10.39
CA LEU A 224 4.95 8.37 -9.39
C LEU A 224 4.46 8.00 -7.99
N GLU A 225 5.38 7.59 -7.13
CA GLU A 225 5.12 7.46 -5.69
C GLU A 225 6.11 8.25 -4.86
N ILE A 226 5.66 8.75 -3.72
CA ILE A 226 6.54 9.33 -2.71
C ILE A 226 6.03 9.03 -1.30
N GLU A 227 6.95 8.71 -0.40
CA GLU A 227 6.62 8.33 0.97
C GLU A 227 6.19 9.53 1.81
N MET A 228 4.99 9.44 2.38
CA MET A 228 4.41 10.44 3.27
C MET A 228 4.91 10.28 4.71
N GLY A 229 5.14 9.06 5.14
CA GLY A 229 5.61 8.74 6.49
C GLY A 229 5.27 7.30 6.88
N GLU A 230 5.68 6.93 8.09
CA GLU A 230 5.52 5.58 8.64
C GLU A 230 4.75 5.59 9.95
N PHE A 231 4.11 4.47 10.26
CA PHE A 231 3.42 4.24 11.53
C PHE A 231 3.38 2.75 11.86
N PHE A 232 3.34 2.43 13.15
CA PHE A 232 3.21 1.05 13.62
C PHE A 232 1.76 0.73 13.96
N ASN A 233 1.21 -0.35 13.38
CA ASN A 233 -0.11 -0.86 13.74
C ASN A 233 0.03 -1.99 14.76
N SER A 234 -0.36 -1.75 16.01
CA SER A 234 -0.40 -2.79 17.06
C SER A 234 -1.71 -3.60 17.07
N SER A 235 -2.77 -3.10 16.43
CA SER A 235 -4.15 -3.64 16.48
C SER A 235 -4.77 -3.79 17.86
N LEU A 236 -4.23 -3.13 18.89
CA LEU A 236 -4.78 -3.18 20.25
C LEU A 236 -6.00 -2.26 20.43
N LYS A 237 -6.18 -1.29 19.54
CA LYS A 237 -7.23 -0.27 19.59
C LYS A 237 -7.76 0.02 18.19
N ASP A 238 -9.05 0.32 18.12
CA ASP A 238 -9.67 0.90 16.91
C ASP A 238 -9.30 2.38 16.85
N GLU A 239 -8.25 2.68 16.09
CA GLU A 239 -7.71 4.01 15.92
C GLU A 239 -7.74 4.38 14.44
N GLU A 240 -7.75 5.67 14.16
CA GLU A 240 -7.70 6.19 12.79
C GLU A 240 -6.30 6.76 12.51
N ILE A 241 -5.72 6.32 11.40
CA ILE A 241 -4.49 6.89 10.87
C ILE A 241 -4.87 7.98 9.88
N HIS A 242 -4.43 9.21 10.19
CA HIS A 242 -4.60 10.37 9.32
C HIS A 242 -3.33 10.59 8.51
N MET A 243 -3.51 10.75 7.21
CA MET A 243 -2.45 11.05 6.26
C MET A 243 -2.84 12.34 5.56
N SER A 244 -1.94 13.31 5.49
CA SER A 244 -2.22 14.55 4.77
C SER A 244 -1.05 15.11 3.98
N VAL A 245 -1.41 15.81 2.91
CA VAL A 245 -0.52 16.62 2.08
C VAL A 245 -0.91 18.07 2.30
N ILE A 246 -0.01 18.84 2.89
CA ILE A 246 -0.22 20.26 3.21
C ILE A 246 0.80 21.08 2.44
N GLN A 247 0.31 22.05 1.67
CA GLN A 247 1.19 23.02 1.04
C GLN A 247 1.59 24.11 2.05
N ARG A 248 2.88 24.44 2.16
CA ARG A 248 3.37 25.43 3.14
C ARG A 248 2.99 26.87 2.79
N SER A 249 2.93 27.20 1.51
CA SER A 249 2.56 28.47 0.87
C SER A 249 3.25 28.52 -0.50
N GLY A 250 2.70 29.26 -1.46
CA GLY A 250 3.27 29.39 -2.81
C GLY A 250 2.35 28.86 -3.91
N THR A 251 2.74 29.10 -5.16
CA THR A 251 2.04 28.52 -6.32
C THR A 251 2.60 27.13 -6.58
N TRP A 252 1.70 26.18 -6.85
CA TRP A 252 2.08 24.83 -7.23
C TRP A 252 2.76 24.87 -8.61
N VAL A 253 3.41 23.77 -9.00
CA VAL A 253 3.98 23.59 -10.34
C VAL A 253 2.98 24.09 -11.37
N ARG A 254 3.44 24.85 -12.36
CA ARG A 254 2.64 25.10 -13.54
C ARG A 254 2.45 23.77 -14.29
N GLY A 255 1.44 22.99 -13.92
CA GLY A 255 1.18 21.66 -14.46
C GLY A 255 -0.07 21.04 -13.84
N ASN A 256 -0.59 19.99 -14.48
CA ASN A 256 -1.76 19.26 -14.03
C ASN A 256 -1.32 18.09 -13.15
N LEU A 257 -1.73 18.07 -11.89
CA LEU A 257 -1.52 16.95 -10.98
C LEU A 257 -2.69 16.01 -11.01
N PHE A 258 -2.41 14.74 -11.25
CA PHE A 258 -3.39 13.68 -11.21
C PHE A 258 -3.09 12.83 -9.99
N ILE A 259 -4.02 12.81 -9.04
CA ILE A 259 -3.93 11.97 -7.84
C ILE A 259 -4.71 10.70 -8.11
N GLU A 260 -4.01 9.56 -8.08
CA GLU A 260 -4.68 8.27 -8.05
C GLU A 260 -5.17 7.98 -6.63
N GLY A 261 -4.33 8.22 -5.62
CA GLY A 261 -4.67 7.89 -4.25
C GLY A 261 -3.52 7.95 -3.25
N ILE A 262 -3.79 7.40 -2.05
CA ILE A 262 -2.78 7.18 -1.01
C ILE A 262 -2.66 5.68 -0.75
N GLU A 263 -1.47 5.11 -0.99
CA GLU A 263 -1.17 3.69 -0.76
C GLU A 263 -0.61 3.49 0.65
N VAL A 264 -1.22 2.59 1.41
CA VAL A 264 -0.79 2.14 2.73
C VAL A 264 -0.34 0.70 2.61
N ARG A 265 0.96 0.48 2.76
CA ARG A 265 1.57 -0.85 2.61
C ARG A 265 2.61 -1.13 3.70
N PRO A 266 2.86 -2.40 4.04
CA PRO A 266 3.90 -2.77 4.99
C PRO A 266 5.27 -2.28 4.51
N LYS A 267 6.04 -1.66 5.41
CA LYS A 267 7.37 -1.12 5.09
C LYS A 267 8.38 -2.24 4.85
N TYR A 268 8.29 -3.32 5.62
CA TYR A 268 9.19 -4.46 5.57
C TYR A 268 8.40 -5.72 5.26
N GLY A 269 8.77 -6.41 4.18
CA GLY A 269 8.24 -7.74 3.88
C GLY A 269 9.14 -8.80 4.51
N ASN A 270 8.99 -9.02 5.81
CA ASN A 270 9.65 -10.12 6.50
C ASN A 270 8.91 -11.44 6.29
#